data_AF-A0A094EQ37-F1
#
_entry.id   AF-A0A094EQ37-F1
#
_cell.length_a   1.000
_cell.length_b   1.000
_cell.length_c   1.000
_cell.angle_alpha   90.00
_cell.angle_beta   90.00
_cell.angle_gamma   90.00
#
_symmetry.space_group_name_H-M   'P 1'
#
loop_
_entity.id
_entity.type
_entity.pdbx_description
1 polymer ?
#
loop_
_entity_poly.entity_id
_entity_poly.type
_entity_poly.pdbx_seq_one_letter_code
_entity_poly.pdbx_strand_id
1 'polypeptide(L)'
;MFGKGSKKSASGSRSTQATSGSPSDYDSSTSSQKEAKRVAISLDTFYDTSQYVSSEVTTLRVVVHTGGNAQYTEDGRSANHWSIFLLLAGNEAASVRLNMSNVDGSDELGSFGVTGHDYLLSRSELAYFDYPVVPGKRVYEFCNLVVNKRRNRYRMTGNGNGCRHWVWYLFNDFLAYDYIDIATPDRRNVTAQFYNHLRHKYHRDSNRRVNRIPSPIEEGQFV
;
A
#
# COMPACT_ATOMS: atom_id res chain seq x y z
N MET A 1 61.57 19.50 42.38
CA MET A 1 62.01 19.33 40.97
C MET A 1 61.60 17.94 40.52
N PHE A 2 60.56 17.82 39.69
CA PHE A 2 60.61 17.37 38.28
C PHE A 2 61.13 15.91 38.14
N GLY A 3 60.43 14.93 37.54
CA GLY A 3 59.19 14.98 36.77
C GLY A 3 58.71 13.61 36.26
N LYS A 4 57.56 13.71 35.58
CA LYS A 4 56.77 12.82 34.70
C LYS A 4 57.44 11.57 34.06
N GLY A 5 56.64 10.52 33.86
CA GLY A 5 56.97 9.45 32.88
C GLY A 5 56.09 8.19 32.79
N SER A 6 54.80 8.35 32.47
CA SER A 6 53.76 7.39 32.00
C SER A 6 54.11 5.91 31.65
N LYS A 7 53.34 4.95 32.20
CA LYS A 7 52.97 3.67 31.53
C LYS A 7 51.53 3.26 31.86
N LYS A 8 50.83 2.82 30.80
CA LYS A 8 49.42 2.39 30.67
C LYS A 8 49.07 1.12 31.45
N SER A 9 47.83 1.07 31.98
CA SER A 9 46.90 -0.07 32.15
C SER A 9 46.03 0.19 33.40
N ALA A 10 44.73 -0.03 33.51
CA ALA A 10 43.73 -0.68 32.69
C ALA A 10 42.37 0.03 32.93
N SER A 11 41.55 0.06 31.89
CA SER A 11 40.16 0.50 31.91
C SER A 11 39.32 -0.44 32.77
N GLY A 12 38.87 0.06 33.93
CA GLY A 12 37.80 -0.59 34.70
C GLY A 12 36.46 -0.35 34.00
N SER A 13 36.00 -1.34 33.23
CA SER A 13 34.68 -1.37 32.61
C SER A 13 33.61 -1.34 33.70
N ARG A 14 32.94 -0.20 33.88
CA ARG A 14 31.59 -0.19 34.48
C ARG A 14 30.65 -0.76 33.43
N SER A 15 30.30 -2.03 33.59
CA SER A 15 29.13 -2.61 32.92
C SER A 15 27.89 -1.89 33.44
N THR A 16 27.48 -0.83 32.75
CA THR A 16 26.07 -0.45 32.69
C THR A 16 25.34 -1.66 32.12
N GLN A 17 24.79 -2.49 33.01
CA GLN A 17 23.72 -3.41 32.66
C GLN A 17 22.69 -2.59 31.90
N ALA A 18 22.58 -2.86 30.60
CA ALA A 18 21.41 -2.47 29.84
C ALA A 18 20.24 -3.11 30.59
N THR A 19 19.42 -2.29 31.25
CA THR A 19 18.10 -2.71 31.66
C THR A 19 17.42 -3.17 30.38
N SER A 20 17.28 -4.48 30.24
CA SER A 20 16.39 -5.09 29.27
C SER A 20 15.02 -4.50 29.57
N GLY A 21 14.65 -3.47 28.80
CA GLY A 21 13.29 -2.95 28.81
C GLY A 21 12.39 -4.15 28.57
N SER A 22 11.39 -4.32 29.42
CA SER A 22 10.32 -5.29 29.17
C SER A 22 9.91 -5.14 27.70
N PRO A 23 9.77 -6.23 26.94
CA PRO A 23 9.23 -6.16 25.59
C PRO A 23 7.97 -5.30 25.67
N SER A 24 7.87 -4.27 24.82
CA SER A 24 6.65 -3.47 24.82
C SER A 24 5.47 -4.43 24.58
N ASP A 25 4.27 -4.11 25.07
CA ASP A 25 3.07 -4.90 24.76
C ASP A 25 2.87 -5.07 23.24
N TYR A 26 3.47 -4.18 22.45
CA TYR A 26 3.58 -4.35 21.01
C TYR A 26 4.53 -5.49 20.65
N ASP A 27 5.77 -5.51 21.14
CA ASP A 27 6.76 -6.56 20.82
C ASP A 27 6.28 -7.97 21.17
N SER A 28 5.54 -8.11 22.28
CA SER A 28 4.97 -9.38 22.76
C SER A 28 3.64 -9.77 22.09
N SER A 29 3.01 -8.87 21.34
CA SER A 29 1.72 -9.14 20.68
C SER A 29 1.87 -10.07 19.47
N THR A 30 0.81 -10.84 19.19
CA THR A 30 0.73 -11.69 18.01
C THR A 30 0.77 -10.85 16.73
N SER A 31 1.21 -11.43 15.62
CA SER A 31 1.18 -10.78 14.30
C SER A 31 -0.20 -10.19 13.97
N SER A 32 -1.27 -10.92 14.28
CA SER A 32 -2.64 -10.45 14.10
C SER A 32 -3.01 -9.24 14.97
N GLN A 33 -2.44 -9.11 16.17
CA GLN A 33 -2.66 -7.96 17.07
C GLN A 33 -1.87 -6.74 16.62
N LYS A 34 -0.61 -6.91 16.20
CA LYS A 34 0.23 -5.85 15.62
C LYS A 34 -0.45 -5.23 14.39
N GLU A 35 -1.00 -6.06 13.53
CA GLU A 35 -1.66 -5.66 12.30
C GLU A 35 -3.01 -4.97 12.51
N ALA A 36 -3.90 -5.53 13.35
CA ALA A 36 -5.14 -4.84 13.72
C ALA A 36 -4.86 -3.45 14.28
N LYS A 37 -3.77 -3.32 15.05
CA LYS A 37 -3.29 -2.04 15.56
C LYS A 37 -2.76 -1.13 14.44
N ARG A 38 -2.00 -1.63 13.46
CA ARG A 38 -1.49 -0.84 12.31
C ARG A 38 -2.61 -0.32 11.41
N VAL A 39 -3.58 -1.17 11.07
CA VAL A 39 -4.74 -0.80 10.23
C VAL A 39 -5.61 0.22 10.95
N ALA A 40 -5.92 -0.04 12.23
CA ALA A 40 -6.63 0.93 13.06
C ALA A 40 -5.85 2.24 13.12
N ILE A 41 -4.55 2.21 13.43
CA ILE A 41 -3.71 3.42 13.46
C ILE A 41 -3.76 4.16 12.12
N SER A 42 -3.60 3.49 10.97
CA SER A 42 -3.58 4.22 9.70
C SER A 42 -4.91 4.84 9.35
N LEU A 43 -6.02 4.12 9.57
CA LEU A 43 -7.35 4.63 9.20
C LEU A 43 -7.85 5.66 10.21
N ASP A 44 -7.67 5.42 11.51
CA ASP A 44 -8.03 6.34 12.60
C ASP A 44 -7.18 7.62 12.47
N THR A 45 -5.86 7.50 12.27
CA THR A 45 -5.00 8.67 12.02
C THR A 45 -5.47 9.44 10.80
N PHE A 46 -5.84 8.75 9.71
CA PHE A 46 -6.36 9.43 8.52
C PHE A 46 -7.66 10.17 8.82
N TYR A 47 -8.61 9.55 9.53
CA TYR A 47 -9.87 10.18 9.90
C TYR A 47 -9.72 11.35 10.87
N ASP A 48 -8.74 11.28 11.77
CA ASP A 48 -8.50 12.32 12.76
C ASP A 48 -7.72 13.53 12.20
N THR A 49 -6.84 13.29 11.22
CA THR A 49 -5.85 14.29 10.80
C THR A 49 -6.01 14.79 9.37
N SER A 50 -6.69 14.04 8.50
CA SER A 50 -6.80 14.42 7.09
C SER A 50 -7.97 15.35 6.83
N GLN A 51 -7.72 16.45 6.14
CA GLN A 51 -8.77 17.31 5.60
C GLN A 51 -9.58 16.63 4.47
N TYR A 52 -9.10 15.52 3.90
CA TYR A 52 -9.69 14.89 2.71
C TYR A 52 -10.77 13.85 3.00
N VAL A 53 -11.08 13.57 4.27
CA VAL A 53 -12.01 12.50 4.68
C VAL A 53 -13.39 12.64 4.01
N SER A 54 -13.90 13.87 3.96
CA SER A 54 -15.21 14.18 3.37
C SER A 54 -15.15 14.73 1.94
N SER A 55 -13.96 14.78 1.34
CA SER A 55 -13.80 15.26 -0.04
C SER A 55 -14.49 14.33 -1.02
N GLU A 56 -15.14 14.92 -2.02
CA GLU A 56 -15.72 14.19 -3.14
C GLU A 56 -14.61 13.60 -4.03
N VAL A 57 -14.82 12.38 -4.49
CA VAL A 57 -13.93 11.65 -5.39
C VAL A 57 -14.50 11.72 -6.79
N THR A 58 -13.70 12.15 -7.75
CA THR A 58 -14.10 12.26 -9.16
C THR A 58 -13.59 11.11 -10.01
N THR A 59 -12.44 10.55 -9.63
CA THR A 59 -11.77 9.50 -10.40
C THR A 59 -11.16 8.48 -9.46
N LEU A 60 -11.38 7.21 -9.77
CA LEU A 60 -10.63 6.10 -9.21
C LEU A 60 -9.49 5.79 -10.18
N ARG A 61 -8.25 6.05 -9.73
CA ARG A 61 -7.02 5.83 -10.49
C ARG A 61 -6.27 4.65 -9.90
N VAL A 62 -6.08 3.58 -10.66
CA VAL A 62 -5.20 2.47 -10.27
C VAL A 62 -3.80 2.75 -10.78
N VAL A 63 -2.78 2.66 -9.92
CA VAL A 63 -1.40 3.01 -10.27
C VAL A 63 -0.47 1.81 -10.12
N VAL A 64 0.38 1.62 -11.12
CA VAL A 64 1.52 0.68 -11.10
C VAL A 64 2.78 1.44 -10.72
N HIS A 65 3.50 0.95 -9.73
CA HIS A 65 4.72 1.57 -9.22
C HIS A 65 5.99 0.83 -9.61
N THR A 66 7.11 1.56 -9.60
CA THR A 66 8.47 1.03 -9.80
C THR A 66 8.91 0.04 -8.72
N GLY A 67 8.45 0.24 -7.47
CA GLY A 67 8.75 -0.65 -6.35
C GLY A 67 7.97 -1.97 -6.40
N GLY A 68 8.37 -2.96 -5.61
CA GLY A 68 7.81 -4.32 -5.59
C GLY A 68 8.92 -5.38 -5.52
N ASN A 69 8.65 -6.55 -4.95
CA ASN A 69 9.70 -7.54 -4.71
C ASN A 69 10.26 -8.10 -6.03
N ALA A 70 11.56 -7.91 -6.26
CA ALA A 70 12.26 -8.42 -7.44
C ALA A 70 13.01 -9.74 -7.15
N GLN A 71 13.33 -10.00 -5.88
CA GLN A 71 14.17 -11.13 -5.45
C GLN A 71 13.55 -12.49 -5.78
N TYR A 72 12.22 -12.57 -5.82
CA TYR A 72 11.47 -13.81 -6.06
C TYR A 72 10.85 -13.87 -7.46
N THR A 73 11.36 -13.07 -8.40
CA THR A 73 10.87 -13.06 -9.77
C THR A 73 11.84 -13.80 -10.69
N GLU A 74 11.32 -14.67 -11.56
CA GLU A 74 12.14 -15.47 -12.48
C GLU A 74 13.03 -14.61 -13.40
N ASP A 75 12.55 -13.42 -13.78
CA ASP A 75 13.27 -12.50 -14.65
C ASP A 75 14.09 -11.44 -13.90
N GLY A 76 14.15 -11.52 -12.57
CA GLY A 76 14.88 -10.59 -11.70
C GLY A 76 14.33 -9.15 -11.69
N ARG A 77 13.17 -8.91 -12.29
CA ARG A 77 12.53 -7.59 -12.35
C ARG A 77 11.38 -7.49 -11.36
N SER A 78 11.25 -6.31 -10.74
CA SER A 78 10.19 -6.02 -9.76
C SER A 78 8.83 -6.55 -10.19
N ALA A 79 8.12 -7.25 -9.28
CA ALA A 79 6.74 -7.65 -9.48
C ALA A 79 5.75 -6.48 -9.58
N ASN A 80 6.23 -5.25 -9.41
CA ASN A 80 5.52 -3.99 -9.24
C ASN A 80 4.57 -3.98 -8.04
N HIS A 81 4.49 -2.82 -7.41
CA HIS A 81 3.51 -2.52 -6.40
C HIS A 81 2.33 -1.81 -7.04
N TRP A 82 1.13 -2.11 -6.56
CA TRP A 82 -0.12 -1.59 -7.08
C TRP A 82 -0.91 -0.94 -5.95
N SER A 83 -1.41 0.26 -6.20
CA SER A 83 -2.27 0.98 -5.25
C SER A 83 -3.39 1.72 -5.98
N ILE A 84 -4.36 2.22 -5.22
CA ILE A 84 -5.51 2.97 -5.74
C ILE A 84 -5.41 4.40 -5.23
N PHE A 85 -5.58 5.36 -6.13
CA PHE A 85 -5.67 6.78 -5.85
C PHE A 85 -7.10 7.23 -6.11
N LEU A 86 -7.72 7.83 -5.10
CA LEU A 86 -8.99 8.54 -5.20
C LEU A 86 -8.66 10.00 -5.50
N LEU A 87 -8.88 10.44 -6.74
CA LEU A 87 -8.65 11.83 -7.13
C LEU A 87 -9.82 12.68 -6.66
N LEU A 88 -9.52 13.81 -6.03
CA LEU A 88 -10.53 14.61 -5.35
C LEU A 88 -11.09 15.70 -6.26
N ALA A 89 -12.34 16.07 -6.05
CA ALA A 89 -12.94 17.25 -6.65
C ALA A 89 -12.30 18.53 -6.07
N GLY A 90 -12.24 19.58 -6.88
CA GLY A 90 -11.75 20.90 -6.46
C GLY A 90 -10.78 21.51 -7.48
N ASN A 91 -10.25 22.68 -7.14
CA ASN A 91 -9.31 23.41 -8.00
C ASN A 91 -7.84 23.01 -7.76
N GLU A 92 -7.57 22.30 -6.67
CA GLU A 92 -6.21 21.88 -6.30
C GLU A 92 -5.97 20.41 -6.66
N ALA A 93 -4.73 20.10 -7.01
CA ALA A 93 -4.31 18.73 -7.25
C ALA A 93 -4.26 17.97 -5.91
N ALA A 94 -5.25 17.14 -5.62
CA ALA A 94 -5.29 16.36 -4.40
C ALA A 94 -5.78 14.93 -4.64
N SER A 95 -5.24 13.98 -3.88
CA SER A 95 -5.66 12.58 -3.92
C SER A 95 -5.54 11.89 -2.57
N VAL A 96 -6.28 10.79 -2.40
CA VAL A 96 -6.13 9.88 -1.28
C VAL A 96 -5.73 8.52 -1.81
N ARG A 97 -4.62 7.97 -1.31
CA ARG A 97 -4.12 6.65 -1.70
C ARG A 97 -4.63 5.59 -0.74
N LEU A 98 -5.28 4.57 -1.29
CA LEU A 98 -5.56 3.30 -0.63
C LEU A 98 -4.45 2.31 -1.00
N ASN A 99 -3.79 1.77 0.02
CA ASN A 99 -2.60 0.97 -0.14
C ASN A 99 -2.68 -0.32 0.67
N MET A 100 -2.20 -1.41 0.10
CA MET A 100 -2.01 -2.68 0.80
C MET A 100 -0.58 -3.14 0.55
N SER A 101 0.25 -3.21 1.59
CA SER A 101 1.68 -3.52 1.46
C SER A 101 2.19 -4.36 2.63
N ASN A 102 3.18 -5.22 2.38
CA ASN A 102 3.93 -5.86 3.45
C ASN A 102 5.08 -4.93 3.87
N VAL A 103 4.86 -4.06 4.86
CA VAL A 103 5.76 -2.94 5.18
C VAL A 103 7.09 -3.42 5.77
N ASP A 104 7.13 -4.60 6.41
CA ASP A 104 8.32 -5.08 7.13
C ASP A 104 8.79 -6.49 6.72
N GLY A 105 8.06 -7.20 5.85
CA GLY A 105 8.41 -8.57 5.40
C GLY A 105 8.40 -9.64 6.51
N SER A 106 8.15 -9.25 7.76
CA SER A 106 8.13 -10.12 8.94
C SER A 106 6.74 -10.62 9.32
N ASP A 107 5.70 -10.18 8.59
CA ASP A 107 4.31 -10.58 8.80
C ASP A 107 3.72 -11.11 7.49
N GLU A 108 2.93 -12.17 7.58
CA GLU A 108 2.18 -12.71 6.45
C GLU A 108 0.99 -11.80 6.12
N LEU A 109 0.47 -11.08 7.12
CA LEU A 109 -0.61 -10.12 6.94
C LEU A 109 -0.08 -8.81 6.34
N GLY A 110 -0.68 -8.36 5.23
CA GLY A 110 -0.38 -7.08 4.61
C GLY A 110 -1.05 -5.94 5.37
N SER A 111 -0.38 -4.79 5.45
CA SER A 111 -0.87 -3.60 6.11
C SER A 111 -1.69 -2.72 5.18
N PHE A 112 -2.96 -2.50 5.54
CA PHE A 112 -3.83 -1.52 4.90
C PHE A 112 -3.48 -0.10 5.36
N GLY A 113 -3.18 0.78 4.41
CA GLY A 113 -2.86 2.18 4.67
C GLY A 113 -3.71 3.13 3.84
N VAL A 114 -4.11 4.25 4.45
CA VAL A 114 -4.82 5.36 3.80
C VAL A 114 -4.02 6.64 3.99
N THR A 115 -3.62 7.29 2.90
CA THR A 115 -2.77 8.50 2.96
C THR A 115 -3.26 9.60 2.02
N GLY A 116 -3.41 10.81 2.54
CA GLY A 116 -3.71 12.00 1.73
C GLY A 116 -2.47 12.58 1.05
N HIS A 117 -2.64 13.16 -0.13
CA HIS A 117 -1.58 13.71 -0.97
C HIS A 117 -2.04 15.00 -1.67
N ASP A 118 -1.12 15.93 -1.85
CA ASP A 118 -1.23 17.20 -2.60
C ASP A 118 -0.79 17.05 -4.07
N TYR A 119 -0.97 15.84 -4.61
CA TYR A 119 -0.65 15.51 -5.99
C TYR A 119 -1.63 14.47 -6.54
N LEU A 120 -1.77 14.40 -7.87
CA LEU A 120 -2.65 13.43 -8.56
C LEU A 120 -1.94 12.14 -8.99
N LEU A 121 -0.61 12.15 -9.04
CA LEU A 121 0.19 11.01 -9.49
C LEU A 121 1.54 10.94 -8.76
N SER A 122 1.90 9.75 -8.30
CA SER A 122 3.20 9.51 -7.66
C SER A 122 4.35 9.55 -8.67
N ARG A 123 5.53 10.01 -8.23
CA ARG A 123 6.78 9.94 -9.02
C ARG A 123 7.27 8.51 -9.29
N SER A 124 6.80 7.53 -8.52
CA SER A 124 7.11 6.12 -8.72
C SER A 124 6.26 5.46 -9.80
N GLU A 125 5.42 6.20 -10.50
CA GLU A 125 4.51 5.65 -11.51
C GLU A 125 5.25 5.05 -12.73
N LEU A 126 4.67 3.96 -13.22
CA LEU A 126 4.98 3.31 -14.48
C LEU A 126 3.78 3.30 -15.44
N ALA A 127 2.58 3.06 -14.90
CA ALA A 127 1.33 3.18 -15.63
C ALA A 127 0.21 3.54 -14.66
N TYR A 128 -0.88 4.09 -15.19
CA TYR A 128 -2.12 4.28 -14.44
C TYR A 128 -3.35 4.03 -15.31
N PHE A 129 -4.47 3.73 -14.65
CA PHE A 129 -5.76 3.43 -15.29
C PHE A 129 -6.86 4.17 -14.53
N ASP A 130 -7.58 5.03 -15.24
CA ASP A 130 -8.60 5.90 -14.66
C ASP A 130 -10.01 5.40 -14.94
N TYR A 131 -10.84 5.51 -13.92
CA TYR A 131 -12.25 5.16 -13.98
C TYR A 131 -13.08 6.28 -13.35
N PRO A 132 -14.14 6.76 -14.03
CA PRO A 132 -14.98 7.82 -13.49
C PRO A 132 -15.70 7.30 -12.24
N VAL A 133 -15.81 8.14 -11.21
CA VAL A 133 -16.55 7.83 -9.99
C VAL A 133 -17.94 8.45 -10.06
N VAL A 134 -18.94 7.75 -9.51
CA VAL A 134 -20.31 8.27 -9.43
C VAL A 134 -20.32 9.59 -8.64
N PRO A 135 -20.96 10.66 -9.15
CA PRO A 135 -20.98 11.95 -8.49
C PRO A 135 -21.43 11.90 -7.03
N GLY A 136 -20.82 12.74 -6.19
CA GLY A 136 -21.14 12.85 -4.76
C GLY A 136 -20.51 11.79 -3.86
N LYS A 137 -19.79 10.79 -4.41
CA LYS A 137 -19.06 9.80 -3.60
C LYS A 137 -17.89 10.42 -2.87
N ARG A 138 -17.77 10.16 -1.57
CA ARG A 138 -16.74 10.73 -0.69
C ARG A 138 -15.70 9.70 -0.28
N VAL A 139 -14.50 10.17 0.05
CA VAL A 139 -13.35 9.30 0.43
C VAL A 139 -13.73 8.31 1.54
N TYR A 140 -14.38 8.77 2.61
CA TYR A 140 -14.76 7.87 3.72
C TYR A 140 -15.68 6.72 3.28
N GLU A 141 -16.49 6.88 2.22
CA GLU A 141 -17.35 5.80 1.72
C GLU A 141 -16.51 4.66 1.15
N PHE A 142 -15.44 4.98 0.41
CA PHE A 142 -14.50 3.96 -0.11
C PHE A 142 -13.80 3.23 1.03
N CYS A 143 -13.30 3.97 2.02
CA CYS A 143 -12.66 3.39 3.21
C CYS A 143 -13.63 2.48 3.98
N ASN A 144 -14.86 2.94 4.20
CA ASN A 144 -15.89 2.16 4.88
C ASN A 144 -16.25 0.89 4.11
N LEU A 145 -16.34 0.94 2.78
CA LEU A 145 -16.61 -0.27 1.98
C LEU A 145 -15.47 -1.28 2.13
N VAL A 146 -14.21 -0.84 2.07
CA VAL A 146 -13.03 -1.68 2.28
C VAL A 146 -13.09 -2.38 3.64
N VAL A 147 -13.42 -1.65 4.71
CA VAL A 147 -13.52 -2.22 6.07
C VAL A 147 -14.73 -3.15 6.21
N ASN A 148 -15.91 -2.74 5.74
CA ASN A 148 -17.15 -3.52 5.84
C ASN A 148 -17.07 -4.84 5.06
N LYS A 149 -16.33 -4.86 3.94
CA LYS A 149 -16.02 -6.07 3.17
C LYS A 149 -14.82 -6.84 3.68
N ARG A 150 -14.22 -6.41 4.81
CA ARG A 150 -13.01 -6.97 5.41
C ARG A 150 -11.83 -7.02 4.44
N ARG A 151 -11.79 -6.13 3.45
CA ARG A 151 -10.69 -6.05 2.47
C ARG A 151 -9.44 -5.41 3.06
N ASN A 152 -9.57 -4.71 4.18
CA ASN A 152 -8.45 -4.27 5.01
C ASN A 152 -7.74 -5.44 5.71
N ARG A 153 -8.35 -6.63 5.77
CA ARG A 153 -7.76 -7.84 6.35
C ARG A 153 -7.29 -8.75 5.22
N TYR A 154 -6.04 -8.56 4.79
CA TYR A 154 -5.48 -9.26 3.64
C TYR A 154 -4.10 -9.81 3.96
N ARG A 155 -3.89 -11.08 3.63
CA ARG A 155 -2.61 -11.78 3.74
C ARG A 155 -1.92 -11.74 2.38
N MET A 156 -0.72 -11.18 2.33
CA MET A 156 0.11 -11.20 1.13
C MET A 156 0.65 -12.62 0.89
N THR A 157 1.18 -12.90 -0.29
CA THR A 157 1.93 -14.15 -0.48
C THR A 157 3.20 -14.14 0.37
N GLY A 158 3.80 -15.30 0.63
CA GLY A 158 5.05 -15.41 1.40
C GLY A 158 6.23 -14.59 0.84
N ASN A 159 6.11 -14.12 -0.41
CA ASN A 159 7.10 -13.26 -1.08
C ASN A 159 6.77 -11.76 -0.96
N GLY A 160 5.71 -11.38 -0.22
CA GLY A 160 5.23 -10.01 -0.10
C GLY A 160 4.48 -9.49 -1.33
N ASN A 161 4.08 -10.37 -2.26
CA ASN A 161 3.26 -10.04 -3.42
C ASN A 161 1.77 -10.21 -3.10
N GLY A 162 0.89 -9.90 -4.05
CA GLY A 162 -0.56 -10.00 -3.88
C GLY A 162 -1.31 -8.68 -4.00
N CYS A 163 -0.61 -7.54 -4.09
CA CYS A 163 -1.24 -6.23 -4.28
C CYS A 163 -2.14 -6.17 -5.53
N ARG A 164 -1.76 -6.84 -6.63
CA ARG A 164 -2.58 -6.98 -7.84
C ARG A 164 -3.90 -7.73 -7.57
N HIS A 165 -3.83 -8.82 -6.80
CA HIS A 165 -5.01 -9.59 -6.40
C HIS A 165 -5.91 -8.79 -5.45
N TRP A 166 -5.34 -8.06 -4.51
CA TRP A 166 -6.09 -7.16 -3.63
C TRP A 166 -6.80 -6.03 -4.40
N VAL A 167 -6.06 -5.33 -5.27
CA VAL A 167 -6.61 -4.26 -6.13
C VAL A 167 -7.73 -4.79 -7.04
N TRP A 168 -7.58 -6.00 -7.58
CA TRP A 168 -8.63 -6.65 -8.37
C TRP A 168 -9.96 -6.75 -7.59
N TYR A 169 -9.91 -7.22 -6.35
CA TYR A 169 -11.10 -7.36 -5.52
C TYR A 169 -11.74 -6.02 -5.18
N LEU A 170 -10.93 -5.02 -4.78
CA LEU A 170 -11.44 -3.68 -4.50
C LEU A 170 -12.13 -3.06 -5.72
N PHE A 171 -11.52 -3.16 -6.90
CA PHE A 171 -12.12 -2.66 -8.14
C PHE A 171 -13.48 -3.29 -8.42
N ASN A 172 -13.60 -4.62 -8.26
CA ASN A 172 -14.86 -5.31 -8.45
C ASN A 172 -15.89 -5.00 -7.36
N ASP A 173 -15.47 -4.79 -6.11
CA ASP A 173 -16.36 -4.32 -5.04
C ASP A 173 -16.88 -2.91 -5.36
N PHE A 174 -16.03 -1.98 -5.80
CA PHE A 174 -16.46 -0.63 -6.18
C PHE A 174 -17.40 -0.62 -7.39
N LEU A 175 -17.21 -1.52 -8.36
CA LEU A 175 -18.17 -1.72 -9.45
C LEU A 175 -19.48 -2.32 -8.97
N ALA A 176 -19.46 -3.30 -8.07
CA ALA A 176 -20.66 -3.98 -7.59
C ALA A 176 -21.53 -3.08 -6.70
N TYR A 177 -20.94 -2.05 -6.09
CA TYR A 177 -21.60 -1.10 -5.20
C TYR A 177 -21.90 0.26 -5.85
N ASP A 178 -21.77 0.36 -7.18
CA ASP A 178 -22.06 1.57 -7.96
C ASP A 178 -21.20 2.78 -7.53
N TYR A 179 -19.92 2.57 -7.23
CA TYR A 179 -18.98 3.66 -6.93
C TYR A 179 -18.26 4.15 -8.19
N ILE A 180 -18.15 3.29 -9.21
CA ILE A 180 -17.58 3.63 -10.51
C ILE A 180 -18.73 3.85 -11.49
N ASP A 181 -18.71 4.98 -12.20
CA ASP A 181 -19.75 5.42 -13.13
C ASP A 181 -19.63 4.67 -14.47
N ILE A 182 -19.97 3.38 -14.42
CA ILE A 182 -20.00 2.48 -15.57
C ILE A 182 -21.35 1.77 -15.57
N ALA A 183 -22.05 1.87 -16.70
CA ALA A 183 -23.33 1.22 -16.91
C ALA A 183 -23.21 -0.30 -16.74
N THR A 184 -24.19 -0.92 -16.09
CA THR A 184 -24.19 -2.37 -15.77
C THR A 184 -23.85 -3.28 -16.97
N PRO A 185 -24.37 -3.06 -18.20
CA PRO A 185 -24.01 -3.88 -19.36
C PRO A 185 -22.51 -3.86 -19.70
N ASP A 186 -21.82 -2.75 -19.41
CA ASP A 186 -20.41 -2.55 -19.77
C ASP A 186 -19.44 -3.06 -18.70
N ARG A 187 -19.92 -3.26 -17.46
CA ARG A 187 -19.07 -3.66 -16.32
C ARG A 187 -18.25 -4.91 -16.61
N ARG A 188 -18.85 -5.93 -17.25
CA ARG A 188 -18.13 -7.17 -17.61
C ARG A 188 -16.93 -6.90 -18.52
N ASN A 189 -17.10 -6.03 -19.50
CA ASN A 189 -16.03 -5.67 -20.44
C ASN A 189 -14.93 -4.87 -19.74
N VAL A 190 -15.31 -3.87 -18.93
CA VAL A 190 -14.37 -3.07 -18.14
C VAL A 190 -13.58 -3.92 -17.16
N THR A 191 -14.24 -4.83 -16.45
CA THR A 191 -13.60 -5.81 -15.56
C THR A 191 -12.60 -6.69 -16.31
N ALA A 192 -12.93 -7.19 -17.51
CA ALA A 192 -12.02 -7.98 -18.33
C ALA A 192 -10.80 -7.17 -18.82
N GLN A 193 -11.01 -5.92 -19.24
CA GLN A 193 -9.93 -5.01 -19.64
C GLN A 193 -9.01 -4.70 -18.46
N PHE A 194 -9.57 -4.44 -17.29
CA PHE A 194 -8.79 -4.18 -16.09
C PHE A 194 -7.95 -5.39 -15.68
N TYR A 195 -8.52 -6.59 -15.72
CA TYR A 195 -7.77 -7.83 -15.48
C TYR A 195 -6.59 -7.98 -16.46
N ASN A 196 -6.79 -7.59 -17.72
CA ASN A 196 -5.71 -7.58 -18.71
C ASN A 196 -4.58 -6.62 -18.36
N HIS A 197 -4.84 -5.53 -17.63
CA HIS A 197 -3.75 -4.68 -17.13
C HIS A 197 -2.97 -5.35 -16.00
N LEU A 198 -3.66 -6.03 -15.08
CA LEU A 198 -3.09 -6.67 -13.89
C LEU A 198 -2.18 -7.87 -14.21
N ARG A 199 -2.47 -8.62 -15.29
CA ARG A 199 -1.66 -9.78 -15.73
C ARG A 199 -0.30 -9.42 -16.35
N HIS A 200 0.18 -8.20 -16.14
CA HIS A 200 1.48 -7.75 -16.61
C HIS A 200 2.30 -7.12 -15.48
N LYS A 201 3.62 -7.30 -15.54
CA LYS A 201 4.58 -6.39 -14.92
C LYS A 201 4.92 -5.28 -15.90
N TYR A 202 5.27 -4.12 -15.36
CA TYR A 202 5.63 -2.91 -16.06
C TYR A 202 7.07 -2.56 -15.69
N HIS A 203 7.85 -2.17 -16.69
CA HIS A 203 9.25 -1.79 -16.50
C HIS A 203 9.59 -0.63 -17.41
N ARG A 204 10.40 0.30 -16.89
CA ARG A 204 10.91 1.42 -17.67
C ARG A 204 12.28 1.04 -18.25
N ASP A 205 12.43 1.12 -19.56
CA ASP A 205 13.73 0.89 -20.21
C ASP A 205 14.65 2.11 -20.15
N SER A 206 15.87 1.96 -20.68
CA SER A 206 16.87 3.03 -20.74
C SER A 206 16.41 4.26 -21.53
N ASN A 207 15.47 4.09 -22.47
CA ASN A 207 14.84 5.16 -23.24
C ASN A 207 13.61 5.75 -22.54
N ARG A 208 13.41 5.42 -21.26
CA ARG A 208 12.27 5.82 -20.43
C ARG A 208 10.91 5.32 -20.93
N ARG A 209 10.87 4.37 -21.86
CA ARG A 209 9.63 3.76 -22.35
C ARG A 209 9.16 2.69 -21.37
N VAL A 210 7.86 2.63 -21.15
CA VAL A 210 7.24 1.63 -20.28
C VAL A 210 6.88 0.42 -21.13
N ASN A 211 7.51 -0.70 -20.82
CA ASN A 211 7.28 -1.99 -21.44
C ASN A 211 6.49 -2.89 -20.48
N ARG A 212 5.69 -3.80 -21.03
CA ARG A 212 4.87 -4.75 -20.26
C ARG A 212 5.26 -6.19 -20.57
N ILE A 213 5.34 -7.02 -19.54
CA ILE A 213 5.69 -8.43 -19.65
C ILE A 213 4.59 -9.24 -18.96
N PRO A 214 4.04 -10.29 -19.59
CA PRO A 214 3.07 -11.15 -18.93
C PRO A 214 3.60 -11.69 -17.60
N SER A 215 2.79 -11.59 -16.56
CA SER A 215 3.13 -12.11 -15.24
C SER A 215 1.85 -12.55 -14.55
N PRO A 216 1.77 -13.82 -14.09
CA PRO A 216 0.65 -14.29 -13.30
C PRO A 216 0.37 -13.36 -12.12
N ILE A 217 -0.92 -13.25 -11.77
CA ILE A 217 -1.33 -12.56 -10.56
C ILE A 217 -1.12 -13.55 -9.41
N GLU A 218 -0.24 -13.19 -8.48
CA GLU A 218 -0.06 -13.95 -7.24
C GLU A 218 -1.22 -13.68 -6.29
N GLU A 219 -1.89 -14.74 -5.84
CA GLU A 219 -3.07 -14.63 -5.00
C GLU A 219 -2.69 -14.63 -3.51
N GLY A 220 -2.87 -13.47 -2.85
CA GLY A 220 -2.99 -13.43 -1.39
C GLY A 220 -4.37 -13.88 -0.89
N GLN A 221 -4.61 -13.83 0.41
CA GLN A 221 -5.83 -14.37 1.05
C GLN A 221 -6.55 -13.31 1.89
N PHE A 222 -7.88 -13.21 1.76
CA PHE A 222 -8.71 -12.41 2.68
C PHE A 222 -9.01 -13.21 3.96
N VAL A 223 -8.94 -12.57 5.12
CA VAL A 223 -9.04 -13.18 6.47
C VAL A 223 -10.09 -12.55 7.37
#